data_AF-A0A428QN06-F1
#
_entry.id   AF-A0A428QN06-F1
#
_cell.length_a   1.000
_cell.length_b   1.000
_cell.length_c   1.000
_cell.angle_alpha   90.00
_cell.angle_beta   90.00
_cell.angle_gamma   90.00
#
_symmetry.space_group_name_H-M   'P 1'
#
loop_
_entity.id
_entity.type
_entity.pdbx_description
1 polymer ?
#
loop_
_entity_poly.entity_id
_entity_poly.type
_entity_poly.pdbx_seq_one_letter_code
_entity_poly.pdbx_strand_id
1 'polypeptide(L)'
;MQFTRFNVALLALLAIGASAATHKVEVGKGGLKYTPDTITATKGDIIEFHFDSMHTVVASDFNKPCAPATSGGFYSGQLPASGNLFFSISVNNTDPIFFYCVIEGHCQAGMAGVINQGSDTLKEYQSAAAKTDKSTSPKAAFGGTLSNKSNAGSASSTTTTTTSESSTTGTSTASGSAAASTTQLHLIDHQRAFVHLVLLTNTLCKTYLTMAPSIFLTGATEYTGGTVLNTLVTAHPEEAASKADIVVHHGNSDHVPAVKALITGVTERAQASKPAFYIHLGGTGIIAESTNVGELHPKVWSDIDDIDALWSFPIEAIHRDTELLIQDAWTKYGDKLKTAVVCPPNIHGKGTGPGRTESFYVPYFYAESLKLGSTFYAGSGSNVYSRVHVEDVAQVFLKLVEAAADSGKGAEWGREGYYFTASEELSQFDIAVAAGKILKSKGQLSTEVPKQISLQELDSLLAENPVKGAARLIFGSNSRSKPDQARKLLSYKPQGRGFLDSLEDELTSAMEIPKR
;
A
#
# COMPACT_ATOMS: atom_id res chain seq x y z
N MET A 1 -25.24 -16.56 22.04
CA MET A 1 -25.01 -15.79 20.81
C MET A 1 -24.32 -16.72 19.82
N GLN A 2 -24.99 -17.09 18.73
CA GLN A 2 -24.42 -17.95 17.70
C GLN A 2 -23.37 -17.15 16.93
N PHE A 3 -22.13 -17.64 16.89
CA PHE A 3 -21.08 -17.11 16.03
C PHE A 3 -21.48 -17.33 14.57
N THR A 4 -21.98 -16.29 13.91
CA THR A 4 -22.19 -16.29 12.47
C THR A 4 -20.81 -16.43 11.82
N ARG A 5 -20.60 -17.52 11.08
CA ARG A 5 -19.38 -17.73 10.31
C ARG A 5 -19.26 -16.62 9.27
N PHE A 6 -18.33 -15.69 9.46
CA PHE A 6 -17.95 -14.76 8.40
C PHE A 6 -17.35 -15.59 7.26
N ASN A 7 -18.04 -15.66 6.13
CA ASN A 7 -17.38 -15.97 4.87
C ASN A 7 -16.55 -14.72 4.53
N VAL A 8 -15.32 -14.67 5.02
CA VAL A 8 -14.29 -13.79 4.44
C VAL A 8 -14.07 -14.34 3.04
N ALA A 9 -14.90 -13.91 2.09
CA ALA A 9 -14.54 -13.95 0.70
C ALA A 9 -13.41 -12.93 0.59
N LEU A 10 -12.19 -13.37 0.87
CA LEU A 10 -11.01 -12.72 0.33
C LEU A 10 -11.24 -12.76 -1.17
N LEU A 11 -11.77 -11.68 -1.74
CA LEU A 11 -11.54 -11.38 -3.15
C LEU A 11 -10.05 -11.01 -3.27
N ALA A 12 -9.17 -11.95 -2.90
CA ALA A 12 -8.11 -12.31 -3.82
C ALA A 12 -8.90 -12.80 -5.03
N LEU A 13 -9.25 -11.85 -5.89
CA LEU A 13 -9.47 -12.19 -7.27
C LEU A 13 -8.26 -13.05 -7.60
N LEU A 14 -8.49 -14.36 -7.78
CA LEU A 14 -8.02 -14.98 -9.00
C LEU A 14 -8.52 -14.06 -10.10
N ALA A 15 -7.78 -12.98 -10.32
CA ALA A 15 -7.71 -12.37 -11.62
C ALA A 15 -7.42 -13.59 -12.47
N ILE A 16 -8.36 -13.92 -13.35
CA ILE A 16 -7.96 -14.53 -14.59
C ILE A 16 -6.96 -13.51 -15.12
N GLY A 17 -5.68 -13.77 -14.85
CA GLY A 17 -4.62 -12.81 -15.07
C GLY A 17 -4.55 -12.62 -16.56
N ALA A 18 -5.16 -11.56 -17.06
CA ALA A 18 -4.39 -10.73 -17.95
C ALA A 18 -3.26 -10.19 -17.08
N SER A 19 -2.14 -10.92 -17.05
CA SER A 19 -0.88 -10.36 -16.56
C SER A 19 -0.71 -9.04 -17.30
N ALA A 20 -0.73 -7.91 -16.59
CA ALA A 20 -0.31 -6.65 -17.17
C ALA A 20 1.08 -6.88 -17.79
N ALA A 21 1.19 -6.72 -19.10
CA ALA A 21 2.46 -6.95 -19.77
C ALA A 21 3.36 -5.74 -19.54
N THR A 22 4.64 -5.99 -19.28
CA THR A 22 5.66 -4.95 -19.25
C THR A 22 6.31 -4.87 -20.63
N HIS A 23 6.14 -3.73 -21.29
CA HIS A 23 6.76 -3.43 -22.58
C HIS A 23 8.02 -2.61 -22.35
N LYS A 24 9.17 -3.19 -22.68
CA LYS A 24 10.46 -2.51 -22.55
C LYS A 24 10.76 -1.70 -23.81
N VAL A 25 11.11 -0.43 -23.62
CA VAL A 25 11.59 0.50 -24.65
C VAL A 25 13.00 0.94 -24.30
N GLU A 26 13.98 0.56 -25.11
CA GLU A 26 15.35 1.08 -25.01
C GLU A 26 15.38 2.48 -25.62
N VAL A 27 15.92 3.46 -24.88
CA VAL A 27 15.97 4.87 -25.26
C VAL A 27 17.42 5.26 -25.53
N GLY A 28 17.71 5.66 -26.76
CA GLY A 28 19.07 6.07 -27.16
C GLY A 28 19.99 4.92 -27.57
N LYS A 29 19.56 3.67 -27.41
CA LYS A 29 20.34 2.49 -27.76
C LYS A 29 20.59 2.42 -29.27
N GLY A 30 21.82 2.69 -29.67
CA GLY A 30 22.21 2.70 -31.09
C GLY A 30 21.71 3.94 -31.84
N GLY A 31 21.58 5.09 -31.17
CA GLY A 31 21.34 6.39 -31.80
C GLY A 31 20.07 7.11 -31.34
N LEU A 32 19.63 8.10 -32.10
CA LEU A 32 18.46 8.95 -31.81
C LEU A 32 17.13 8.22 -32.05
N LYS A 33 16.85 7.17 -31.28
CA LYS A 33 15.65 6.34 -31.44
C LYS A 33 15.13 5.73 -30.14
N TYR A 34 13.88 5.31 -30.20
CA TYR A 34 13.26 4.38 -29.25
C TYR A 34 13.27 2.98 -29.87
N THR A 35 13.45 1.93 -29.08
CA THR A 35 13.42 0.54 -29.58
C THR A 35 12.66 -0.36 -28.61
N PRO A 36 11.46 -0.85 -28.98
CA PRO A 36 10.71 -0.51 -30.19
C PRO A 36 10.21 0.95 -30.17
N ASP A 37 9.97 1.53 -31.34
CA ASP A 37 9.35 2.86 -31.50
C ASP A 37 7.83 2.80 -31.67
N THR A 38 7.28 1.61 -31.93
CA THR A 38 5.85 1.33 -32.01
C THR A 38 5.51 0.22 -31.04
N ILE A 39 4.63 0.50 -30.07
CA ILE A 39 4.22 -0.44 -29.03
C ILE A 39 2.73 -0.71 -29.14
N THR A 40 2.32 -1.97 -29.00
CA THR A 40 0.91 -2.37 -28.85
C THR A 40 0.73 -2.85 -27.42
N ALA A 41 -0.08 -2.14 -26.64
CA ALA A 41 -0.29 -2.39 -25.23
C ALA A 41 -1.77 -2.28 -24.88
N THR A 42 -2.24 -3.13 -23.97
CA THR A 42 -3.62 -3.10 -23.51
C THR A 42 -3.75 -2.27 -22.24
N LYS A 43 -4.99 -1.87 -21.91
CA LYS A 43 -5.30 -1.17 -20.66
C LYS A 43 -4.76 -1.97 -19.47
N GLY A 44 -3.93 -1.34 -18.64
CA GLY A 44 -3.27 -1.94 -17.48
C GLY A 44 -1.81 -2.36 -17.69
N ASP A 45 -1.33 -2.44 -18.94
CA ASP A 45 0.08 -2.71 -19.24
C ASP A 45 1.01 -1.60 -18.74
N ILE A 46 2.29 -1.92 -18.55
CA ILE A 46 3.34 -0.98 -18.17
C ILE A 46 4.29 -0.77 -19.34
N ILE A 47 4.62 0.48 -19.65
CA ILE A 47 5.71 0.81 -20.58
C ILE A 47 6.91 1.28 -19.77
N GLU A 48 8.03 0.60 -19.89
CA GLU A 48 9.29 0.99 -19.26
C GLU A 48 10.26 1.55 -20.30
N PHE A 49 10.67 2.81 -20.11
CA PHE A 49 11.68 3.48 -20.90
C PHE A 49 13.04 3.37 -20.20
N HIS A 50 13.95 2.57 -20.77
CA HIS A 50 15.28 2.30 -20.24
C HIS A 50 16.31 3.18 -20.99
N PHE A 51 17.03 4.04 -20.26
CA PHE A 51 17.88 5.05 -20.88
C PHE A 51 19.35 4.61 -20.96
N ASP A 52 19.84 4.40 -22.18
CA ASP A 52 21.26 4.04 -22.44
C ASP A 52 22.17 5.28 -22.54
N SER A 53 21.60 6.45 -22.81
CA SER A 53 22.29 7.74 -22.90
C SER A 53 21.35 8.90 -22.50
N MET A 54 21.87 10.12 -22.41
CA MET A 54 21.08 11.32 -22.10
C MET A 54 19.94 11.51 -23.10
N HIS A 55 18.73 11.15 -22.71
CA HIS A 55 17.49 11.29 -23.48
C HIS A 55 16.32 11.52 -22.54
N THR A 56 15.16 11.78 -23.13
CA THR A 56 13.90 11.99 -22.42
C THR A 56 12.79 11.32 -23.18
N VAL A 57 11.66 11.07 -22.53
CA VAL A 57 10.40 10.77 -23.21
C VAL A 57 9.31 11.74 -22.72
N VAL A 58 8.55 12.32 -23.64
CA VAL A 58 7.40 13.17 -23.34
C VAL A 58 6.24 12.86 -24.29
N ALA A 59 5.02 12.78 -23.75
CA ALA A 59 3.80 12.60 -24.54
C ALA A 59 3.48 13.85 -25.38
N SER A 60 2.96 13.65 -26.58
CA SER A 60 2.62 14.70 -27.55
C SER A 60 1.28 14.42 -28.21
N ASP A 61 0.59 15.49 -28.59
CA ASP A 61 -0.54 15.40 -29.50
C ASP A 61 -0.02 15.11 -30.92
N PHE A 62 -0.70 14.25 -31.68
CA PHE A 62 -0.29 13.88 -33.04
C PHE A 62 -0.11 15.10 -33.97
N ASN A 63 -1.01 16.08 -33.87
CA ASN A 63 -1.03 17.27 -34.70
C ASN A 63 -0.06 18.38 -34.25
N LYS A 64 0.67 18.19 -33.14
CA LYS A 64 1.63 19.15 -32.59
C LYS A 64 2.94 18.45 -32.23
N PRO A 65 3.64 17.87 -33.21
CA PRO A 65 4.87 17.16 -32.93
C PRO A 65 5.92 18.06 -32.27
N CYS A 66 6.77 17.46 -31.46
CA CYS A 66 7.83 18.14 -30.72
C CYS A 66 7.33 19.18 -29.68
N ALA A 67 6.04 19.11 -29.31
CA ALA A 67 5.47 19.86 -28.21
C ALA A 67 4.71 18.95 -27.23
N PRO A 68 4.69 19.25 -25.92
CA PRO A 68 3.96 18.43 -24.96
C PRO A 68 2.47 18.38 -25.31
N ALA A 69 1.84 17.24 -25.02
CA ALA A 69 0.39 17.07 -25.15
C ALA A 69 -0.36 18.20 -24.42
N THR A 70 -1.45 18.69 -25.02
CA THR A 70 -2.22 19.80 -24.46
C THR A 70 -3.00 19.45 -23.19
N SER A 71 -3.28 18.17 -22.98
CA SER A 71 -3.92 17.67 -21.76
C SER A 71 -3.39 16.29 -21.39
N GLY A 72 -3.09 16.08 -20.11
CA GLY A 72 -2.60 14.79 -19.62
C GLY A 72 -1.17 14.47 -20.08
N GLY A 73 -0.89 13.17 -20.29
CA GLY A 73 0.40 12.69 -20.77
C GLY A 73 1.42 12.42 -19.66
N PHE A 74 2.69 12.39 -20.05
CA PHE A 74 3.81 12.10 -19.17
C PHE A 74 5.08 12.80 -19.66
N TYR A 75 6.04 12.99 -18.76
CA TYR A 75 7.38 13.46 -19.05
C TYR A 75 8.38 12.86 -18.07
N SER A 76 9.44 12.22 -18.57
CA SER A 76 10.46 11.58 -17.73
C SER A 76 11.37 12.54 -16.97
N GLY A 77 11.40 13.83 -17.35
CA GLY A 77 12.51 14.71 -17.01
C GLY A 77 13.77 14.38 -17.81
N GLN A 78 14.80 15.21 -17.66
CA GLN A 78 16.13 14.97 -18.22
C GLN A 78 16.92 14.07 -17.26
N LEU A 79 17.04 12.79 -17.60
CA LEU A 79 17.67 11.79 -16.74
C LEU A 79 19.16 11.65 -17.07
N PRO A 80 20.05 11.54 -16.05
CA PRO A 80 21.48 11.34 -16.27
C PRO A 80 21.74 10.03 -17.01
N ALA A 81 22.79 9.97 -17.83
CA ALA A 81 23.23 8.73 -18.50
C ALA A 81 23.74 7.74 -17.44
N SER A 82 22.83 6.94 -16.89
CA SER A 82 23.12 5.83 -16.01
C SER A 82 22.20 4.70 -16.43
N GLY A 83 22.77 3.71 -17.12
CA GLY A 83 22.07 2.58 -17.76
C GLY A 83 21.30 1.63 -16.82
N ASN A 84 21.03 2.06 -15.59
CA ASN A 84 20.22 1.35 -14.60
C ASN A 84 18.90 2.07 -14.28
N LEU A 85 18.67 3.29 -14.80
CA LEU A 85 17.45 4.06 -14.59
C LEU A 85 16.42 3.76 -15.69
N PHE A 86 15.17 3.55 -15.28
CA PHE A 86 14.04 3.49 -16.19
C PHE A 86 12.86 4.33 -15.69
N PHE A 87 12.14 4.92 -16.62
CA PHE A 87 10.89 5.64 -16.38
C PHE A 87 9.72 4.76 -16.79
N SER A 88 8.76 4.54 -15.90
CA SER A 88 7.61 3.68 -16.17
C SER A 88 6.31 4.47 -16.19
N ILE A 89 5.42 4.11 -17.11
CA ILE A 89 4.05 4.64 -17.21
C ILE A 89 3.06 3.47 -17.28
N SER A 90 1.84 3.71 -16.81
CA SER A 90 0.73 2.78 -16.99
C SER A 90 -0.13 3.16 -18.18
N VAL A 91 -0.57 2.15 -18.92
CA VAL A 91 -1.47 2.30 -20.07
C VAL A 91 -2.91 2.38 -19.56
N ASN A 92 -3.48 3.58 -19.52
CA ASN A 92 -4.80 3.83 -18.93
C ASN A 92 -5.98 3.54 -19.87
N ASN A 93 -5.74 3.52 -21.18
CA ASN A 93 -6.67 3.17 -22.24
C ASN A 93 -5.90 2.74 -23.50
N THR A 94 -6.61 2.40 -24.58
CA THR A 94 -6.00 1.99 -25.85
C THR A 94 -5.93 3.12 -26.89
N ASP A 95 -6.08 4.38 -26.48
CA ASP A 95 -5.99 5.52 -27.39
C ASP A 95 -4.52 5.68 -27.86
N PRO A 96 -4.28 6.15 -29.10
CA PRO A 96 -2.92 6.38 -29.57
C PRO A 96 -2.19 7.45 -28.76
N ILE A 97 -0.98 7.13 -28.27
CA ILE A 97 -0.13 8.09 -27.55
C ILE A 97 1.18 8.26 -28.31
N PHE A 98 1.37 9.42 -28.92
CA PHE A 98 2.64 9.80 -29.52
C PHE A 98 3.57 10.37 -28.46
N PHE A 99 4.87 10.14 -28.62
CA PHE A 99 5.88 10.68 -27.72
C PHE A 99 7.17 11.01 -28.45
N TYR A 100 7.97 11.93 -27.90
CA TYR A 100 9.22 12.39 -28.51
C TYR A 100 10.30 12.70 -27.46
N CYS A 101 11.54 12.90 -27.93
CA CYS A 101 12.66 13.34 -27.10
C CYS A 101 12.82 14.88 -27.15
N VAL A 102 12.85 15.56 -26.00
CA VAL A 102 12.91 17.03 -25.92
C VAL A 102 14.28 17.62 -26.21
N ILE A 103 15.34 16.80 -26.19
CA ILE A 103 16.68 17.28 -26.49
C ILE A 103 16.69 17.92 -27.88
N GLU A 104 17.36 19.07 -27.96
CA GLU A 104 17.41 19.90 -29.15
C GLU A 104 17.80 19.09 -30.40
N GLY A 105 16.99 19.20 -31.46
CA GLY A 105 17.18 18.49 -32.73
C GLY A 105 16.78 17.02 -32.75
N HIS A 106 16.57 16.34 -31.61
CA HIS A 106 16.29 14.90 -31.59
C HIS A 106 14.92 14.56 -32.18
N CYS A 107 13.88 15.30 -31.80
CA CYS A 107 12.53 15.09 -32.32
C CYS A 107 12.47 15.36 -33.84
N GLN A 108 13.11 16.44 -34.30
CA GLN A 108 13.20 16.82 -35.71
C GLN A 108 13.97 15.78 -36.53
N ALA A 109 14.94 15.11 -35.92
CA ALA A 109 15.67 13.99 -36.50
C ALA A 109 14.90 12.66 -36.48
N GLY A 110 13.66 12.63 -35.98
CA GLY A 110 12.79 11.45 -35.97
C GLY A 110 12.78 10.65 -34.68
N MET A 111 13.39 11.14 -33.59
CA MET A 111 13.35 10.48 -32.27
C MET A 111 11.98 10.64 -31.61
N ALA A 112 11.03 9.84 -32.11
CA ALA A 112 9.65 9.77 -31.69
C ALA A 112 9.18 8.31 -31.70
N GLY A 113 8.11 8.02 -30.96
CA GLY A 113 7.44 6.73 -30.96
C GLY A 113 5.95 6.86 -30.70
N VAL A 114 5.24 5.74 -30.76
CA VAL A 114 3.81 5.65 -30.56
C VAL A 114 3.43 4.40 -29.75
N ILE A 115 2.52 4.57 -28.79
CA ILE A 115 1.80 3.47 -28.13
C ILE A 115 0.42 3.38 -28.78
N ASN A 116 -0.02 2.17 -29.10
CA ASN A 116 -1.33 1.86 -29.68
C ASN A 116 -1.66 2.69 -30.93
N GLN A 117 -0.77 2.63 -31.92
CA GLN A 117 -0.96 3.35 -33.18
C GLN A 117 -2.33 3.05 -33.79
N GLY A 118 -3.09 4.11 -34.08
CA GLY A 118 -4.37 4.05 -34.78
C GLY A 118 -4.21 4.29 -36.29
N SER A 119 -5.12 5.09 -36.86
CA SER A 119 -5.02 5.55 -38.24
C SER A 119 -3.89 6.56 -38.46
N ASP A 120 -3.62 7.37 -37.45
CA ASP A 120 -2.51 8.32 -37.43
C ASP A 120 -1.20 7.54 -37.26
N THR A 121 -0.24 7.71 -38.17
CA THR A 121 0.97 6.89 -38.20
C THR A 121 2.19 7.58 -37.60
N LEU A 122 3.09 6.82 -36.99
CA LEU A 122 4.39 7.31 -36.51
C LEU A 122 5.19 7.98 -37.62
N LYS A 123 5.11 7.45 -38.85
CA LYS A 123 5.80 8.02 -40.01
C LYS A 123 5.30 9.42 -40.36
N GLU A 124 3.99 9.66 -40.30
CA GLU A 124 3.40 10.99 -40.52
C GLU A 124 3.81 11.95 -39.40
N TYR A 125 3.76 11.48 -38.15
CA TYR A 125 4.23 12.25 -37.00
C TYR A 125 5.70 12.66 -37.14
N GLN A 126 6.59 11.74 -37.49
CA GLN A 126 8.02 12.01 -37.74
C GLN A 126 8.23 12.96 -38.92
N SER A 127 7.44 12.82 -40.00
CA SER A 127 7.51 13.71 -41.17
C SER A 127 7.06 15.14 -40.85
N ALA A 128 6.11 15.29 -39.92
CA ALA A 128 5.68 16.59 -39.41
C ALA A 128 6.68 17.15 -38.39
N ALA A 129 7.26 16.31 -37.53
CA ALA A 129 8.29 16.67 -36.56
C ALA A 129 9.53 17.30 -37.22
N ALA A 130 9.96 16.74 -38.37
CA ALA A 130 11.08 17.26 -39.16
C ALA A 130 10.88 18.70 -39.69
N LYS A 131 9.65 19.22 -39.66
CA LYS A 131 9.29 20.57 -40.10
C LYS A 131 9.11 21.55 -38.93
N THR A 132 9.30 21.11 -37.70
CA THR A 132 9.21 21.96 -36.51
C THR A 132 10.53 22.67 -36.23
N ASP A 133 10.48 23.89 -35.71
CA ASP A 133 11.69 24.68 -35.44
C ASP A 133 12.51 24.11 -34.27
N LYS A 134 11.83 23.67 -33.20
CA LYS A 134 12.46 23.15 -31.99
C LYS A 134 11.52 22.27 -31.17
N SER A 135 12.12 21.43 -30.34
CA SER A 135 11.41 20.73 -29.27
C SER A 135 11.11 21.69 -28.11
N THR A 136 9.95 21.54 -27.49
CA THR A 136 9.62 22.23 -26.23
C THR A 136 9.56 21.22 -25.07
N SER A 137 9.90 21.67 -23.86
CA SER A 137 9.99 20.81 -22.68
C SER A 137 9.07 21.31 -21.57
N PRO A 138 8.37 20.40 -20.85
CA PRO A 138 7.74 20.73 -19.57
C PRO A 138 8.79 21.09 -18.50
N LYS A 139 8.36 21.75 -17.42
CA LYS A 139 9.24 22.24 -16.34
C LYS A 139 9.74 21.16 -15.38
N ALA A 140 8.95 20.10 -15.17
CA ALA A 140 9.24 19.03 -14.22
C ALA A 140 8.64 17.72 -14.72
N ALA A 141 9.24 16.59 -14.32
CA ALA A 141 8.75 15.25 -14.64
C ALA A 141 7.34 14.99 -14.06
N PHE A 142 6.51 14.24 -14.76
CA PHE A 142 5.15 13.88 -14.34
C PHE A 142 4.61 12.66 -15.11
N GLY A 143 3.50 12.08 -14.64
CA GLY A 143 2.75 11.06 -15.37
C GLY A 143 3.38 9.66 -15.41
N GLY A 144 4.44 9.42 -14.62
CA GLY A 144 5.11 8.12 -14.49
C GLY A 144 6.06 8.08 -13.29
N THR A 145 6.74 6.96 -13.08
CA THR A 145 7.66 6.74 -11.95
C THR A 145 9.09 6.48 -12.43
N LEU A 146 10.09 6.99 -11.70
CA LEU A 146 11.51 6.75 -11.95
C LEU A 146 12.02 5.65 -11.02
N SER A 147 12.64 4.60 -11.56
CA SER A 147 13.13 3.44 -10.81
C SER A 147 14.55 3.05 -11.21
N ASN A 148 15.27 2.33 -10.33
CA ASN A 148 16.66 1.89 -10.53
C ASN A 148 16.79 0.37 -10.39
N LYS A 149 17.65 -0.25 -11.21
CA LYS A 149 17.87 -1.72 -11.26
C LYS A 149 18.36 -2.35 -9.95
N SER A 150 18.88 -1.55 -9.01
CA SER A 150 19.33 -2.01 -7.68
C SER A 150 18.20 -2.31 -6.69
N ASN A 151 16.93 -2.02 -7.03
CA ASN A 151 15.76 -2.39 -6.22
C ASN A 151 15.02 -3.65 -6.75
N ALA A 152 15.65 -4.43 -7.63
CA ALA A 152 15.08 -5.67 -8.17
C ALA A 152 16.02 -6.87 -7.90
N GLY A 153 15.95 -7.44 -6.71
CA GLY A 153 16.49 -8.76 -6.37
C GLY A 153 15.69 -9.31 -5.18
N SER A 154 15.17 -10.55 -5.15
CA SER A 154 15.61 -11.75 -5.85
C SER A 154 14.44 -12.74 -5.89
N ALA A 155 13.90 -13.07 -7.06
CA ALA A 155 13.08 -14.26 -7.26
C ALA A 155 13.98 -15.33 -7.86
N SER A 156 14.65 -16.10 -6.99
CA SER A 156 15.44 -17.25 -7.42
C SER A 156 14.49 -18.40 -7.73
N SER A 157 14.36 -18.72 -9.02
CA SER A 157 13.70 -19.93 -9.49
C SER A 157 14.51 -21.16 -9.09
N THR A 158 14.03 -21.91 -8.11
CA THR A 158 14.57 -23.25 -7.84
C THR A 158 13.94 -24.22 -8.83
N THR A 159 14.71 -24.55 -9.87
CA THR A 159 14.44 -25.65 -10.79
C THR A 159 14.44 -26.95 -10.01
N THR A 160 13.29 -27.64 -9.93
CA THR A 160 13.23 -28.99 -9.37
C THR A 160 13.30 -29.98 -10.53
N THR A 161 14.46 -30.63 -10.65
CA THR A 161 14.74 -31.71 -11.59
C THR A 161 14.01 -32.97 -11.14
N THR A 162 13.09 -33.47 -11.96
CA THR A 162 12.46 -34.79 -11.78
C THR A 162 13.43 -35.88 -12.23
N THR A 163 13.95 -36.65 -11.28
CA THR A 163 14.63 -37.92 -11.54
C THR A 163 13.65 -39.08 -11.38
N SER A 164 13.57 -39.88 -12.43
CA SER A 164 12.85 -41.15 -12.51
C SER A 164 13.75 -42.29 -12.05
N GLU A 165 13.23 -43.24 -11.27
CA GLU A 165 13.55 -44.68 -11.24
C GLU A 165 12.66 -45.36 -10.18
N SER A 166 11.71 -46.22 -10.56
CA SER A 166 11.83 -47.65 -10.91
C SER A 166 11.90 -48.61 -9.71
N SER A 167 10.81 -49.34 -9.50
CA SER A 167 10.73 -50.73 -9.04
C SER A 167 9.35 -51.25 -9.47
N THR A 168 9.12 -52.45 -10.00
CA THR A 168 9.80 -53.70 -9.66
C THR A 168 8.84 -54.81 -9.26
N THR A 169 7.95 -55.27 -10.17
CA THR A 169 7.42 -56.65 -10.29
C THR A 169 6.57 -57.32 -9.19
N GLY A 170 5.50 -58.02 -9.60
CA GLY A 170 4.91 -59.13 -8.83
C GLY A 170 3.49 -59.57 -9.21
N THR A 171 3.38 -60.49 -10.16
CA THR A 171 2.17 -61.04 -10.83
C THR A 171 1.43 -62.15 -10.03
N SER A 172 0.15 -62.41 -10.37
CA SER A 172 -0.59 -63.72 -10.50
C SER A 172 -1.98 -63.75 -9.81
N THR A 173 -3.11 -63.69 -10.56
CA THR A 173 -4.02 -64.78 -11.06
C THR A 173 -4.62 -65.68 -9.97
N ALA A 174 -5.86 -66.22 -9.98
CA ALA A 174 -7.16 -66.11 -10.66
C ALA A 174 -8.09 -67.13 -9.89
N SER A 175 -9.39 -66.93 -9.62
CA SER A 175 -10.56 -67.43 -10.39
C SER A 175 -11.62 -68.12 -9.48
N GLY A 176 -12.91 -67.96 -9.84
CA GLY A 176 -14.06 -68.87 -9.52
C GLY A 176 -15.04 -68.32 -8.45
N SER A 177 -16.20 -67.71 -8.71
CA SER A 177 -17.39 -67.93 -9.58
C SER A 177 -18.53 -68.71 -8.91
N ALA A 178 -19.69 -68.06 -8.76
CA ALA A 178 -21.08 -68.56 -8.92
C ALA A 178 -22.06 -67.44 -8.48
N ALA A 179 -22.70 -66.69 -9.38
CA ALA A 179 -23.93 -66.99 -10.15
C ALA A 179 -25.26 -66.78 -9.37
N ALA A 180 -26.00 -65.72 -9.71
CA ALA A 180 -27.41 -65.77 -10.15
C ALA A 180 -28.00 -64.34 -10.36
N SER A 181 -28.30 -64.02 -11.62
CA SER A 181 -29.29 -63.02 -12.07
C SER A 181 -30.67 -63.70 -12.00
N THR A 182 -31.81 -63.09 -11.67
CA THR A 182 -32.62 -62.09 -12.41
C THR A 182 -33.82 -61.82 -11.46
N THR A 183 -34.44 -60.63 -11.33
CA THR A 183 -35.45 -60.09 -12.25
C THR A 183 -35.90 -58.70 -11.73
N GLN A 184 -36.26 -57.85 -12.68
CA GLN A 184 -36.50 -56.40 -12.64
C GLN A 184 -37.97 -56.06 -12.30
N LEU A 185 -38.21 -55.02 -11.48
CA LEU A 185 -39.41 -54.16 -11.61
C LEU A 185 -39.10 -52.73 -11.14
N HIS A 186 -39.60 -51.77 -11.93
CA HIS A 186 -39.20 -50.36 -11.99
C HIS A 186 -39.58 -49.52 -10.76
N LEU A 187 -38.60 -48.80 -10.19
CA LEU A 187 -38.83 -47.58 -9.40
C LEU A 187 -38.69 -46.35 -10.31
N ILE A 188 -39.81 -45.85 -10.81
CA ILE A 188 -39.93 -44.49 -11.35
C ILE A 188 -40.84 -43.74 -10.37
N ASP A 189 -40.30 -43.19 -9.29
CA ASP A 189 -40.98 -42.11 -8.55
C ASP A 189 -40.10 -41.26 -7.60
N HIS A 190 -38.81 -41.57 -7.44
CA HIS A 190 -37.93 -40.77 -6.57
C HIS A 190 -37.16 -39.63 -7.26
N GLN A 191 -37.15 -39.54 -8.59
CA GLN A 191 -36.38 -38.50 -9.29
C GLN A 191 -37.12 -37.16 -9.48
N ARG A 192 -38.47 -37.11 -9.43
CA ARG A 192 -39.20 -35.83 -9.53
C ARG A 192 -39.27 -35.05 -8.20
N ALA A 193 -39.38 -35.75 -7.07
CA ALA A 193 -39.37 -35.11 -5.75
C ALA A 193 -38.01 -34.47 -5.42
N PHE A 194 -36.91 -35.09 -5.87
CA PHE A 194 -35.56 -34.57 -5.64
C PHE A 194 -35.28 -33.31 -6.48
N VAL A 195 -35.77 -33.24 -7.72
CA VAL A 195 -35.61 -32.05 -8.57
C VAL A 195 -36.47 -30.88 -8.09
N HIS A 196 -37.67 -31.13 -7.56
CA HIS A 196 -38.48 -30.06 -6.95
C HIS A 196 -37.92 -29.56 -5.61
N LEU A 197 -37.34 -30.43 -4.78
CA LEU A 197 -36.68 -30.06 -3.52
C LEU A 197 -35.36 -29.29 -3.75
N VAL A 198 -34.61 -29.63 -4.80
CA VAL A 198 -33.40 -28.90 -5.23
C VAL A 198 -33.74 -27.54 -5.87
N LEU A 199 -34.87 -27.42 -6.59
CA LEU A 199 -35.33 -26.14 -7.14
C LEU A 199 -35.94 -25.23 -6.06
N LEU A 200 -36.69 -25.78 -5.09
CA LEU A 200 -37.20 -25.01 -3.94
C LEU A 200 -36.08 -24.55 -3.01
N THR A 201 -35.05 -25.37 -2.77
CA THR A 201 -33.87 -24.94 -1.99
C THR A 201 -33.00 -23.93 -2.74
N ASN A 202 -32.86 -24.01 -4.08
CA ASN A 202 -32.16 -22.96 -4.84
C ASN A 202 -32.93 -21.63 -4.89
N THR A 203 -34.26 -21.67 -5.00
CA THR A 203 -35.10 -20.45 -4.97
C THR A 203 -35.18 -19.86 -3.57
N LEU A 204 -35.30 -20.67 -2.51
CA LEU A 204 -35.26 -20.19 -1.12
C LEU A 204 -33.86 -19.72 -0.68
N CYS A 205 -32.78 -20.35 -1.16
CA CYS A 205 -31.40 -19.90 -0.91
C CYS A 205 -31.10 -18.56 -1.62
N LYS A 206 -31.66 -18.33 -2.82
CA LYS A 206 -31.64 -17.01 -3.48
C LYS A 206 -32.48 -15.94 -2.78
N THR A 207 -33.45 -16.32 -1.94
CA THR A 207 -34.35 -15.35 -1.27
C THR A 207 -33.92 -15.02 0.17
N TYR A 208 -32.98 -15.78 0.76
CA TYR A 208 -32.54 -15.60 2.17
C TYR A 208 -31.03 -15.54 2.41
N LEU A 209 -30.20 -15.56 1.36
CA LEU A 209 -28.80 -15.11 1.49
C LEU A 209 -28.78 -13.58 1.44
N THR A 210 -28.73 -12.93 2.60
CA THR A 210 -28.01 -11.65 2.65
C THR A 210 -26.60 -11.94 2.14
N MET A 211 -26.29 -11.54 0.91
CA MET A 211 -24.94 -11.65 0.37
C MET A 211 -23.99 -11.03 1.40
N ALA A 212 -22.98 -11.79 1.83
CA ALA A 212 -21.95 -11.28 2.72
C ALA A 212 -21.29 -10.06 2.04
N PRO A 213 -20.97 -9.00 2.80
CA PRO A 213 -20.41 -7.77 2.23
C PRO A 213 -19.07 -8.06 1.53
N SER A 214 -18.86 -7.47 0.36
CA SER A 214 -17.57 -7.56 -0.33
C SER A 214 -16.56 -6.61 0.31
N ILE A 215 -15.37 -7.14 0.63
CA ILE A 215 -14.29 -6.37 1.27
C ILE A 215 -13.15 -6.20 0.27
N PHE A 216 -12.70 -4.97 0.08
CA PHE A 216 -11.49 -4.63 -0.67
C PHE A 216 -10.40 -4.13 0.28
N LEU A 217 -9.31 -4.88 0.38
CA LEU A 217 -8.15 -4.55 1.20
C LEU A 217 -7.04 -4.04 0.30
N THR A 218 -6.55 -2.85 0.60
CA THR A 218 -5.33 -2.31 -0.01
C THR A 218 -4.20 -2.36 1.01
N GLY A 219 -2.96 -2.62 0.58
CA GLY A 219 -1.86 -2.69 1.52
C GLY A 219 -1.61 -4.11 2.10
N ALA A 220 -1.72 -5.19 1.30
CA ALA A 220 -1.46 -6.58 1.74
C ALA A 220 0.01 -7.14 1.81
N THR A 221 1.04 -6.62 1.11
CA THR A 221 2.40 -7.22 0.95
C THR A 221 3.67 -6.45 1.43
N GLU A 222 3.56 -5.23 1.94
CA GLU A 222 4.53 -4.52 2.78
C GLU A 222 3.98 -4.65 4.20
N TYR A 223 4.60 -4.02 5.19
CA TYR A 223 3.96 -3.90 6.50
C TYR A 223 2.54 -3.33 6.34
N THR A 224 2.32 -2.54 5.27
CA THR A 224 1.02 -2.37 4.63
C THR A 224 1.07 -2.34 3.07
N GLY A 225 1.34 -3.46 2.41
CA GLY A 225 1.20 -3.76 0.96
C GLY A 225 1.25 -2.78 -0.18
N GLY A 226 2.39 -2.14 -0.38
CA GLY A 226 2.70 -1.41 -1.59
C GLY A 226 2.79 -2.21 -2.89
N THR A 227 3.37 -3.42 -3.01
CA THR A 227 3.71 -3.90 -4.37
C THR A 227 2.52 -4.40 -5.22
N VAL A 228 1.66 -5.26 -4.67
CA VAL A 228 0.44 -5.71 -5.39
C VAL A 228 -0.58 -4.57 -5.50
N LEU A 229 -0.61 -3.67 -4.51
CA LEU A 229 -1.47 -2.50 -4.52
C LEU A 229 -1.01 -1.46 -5.54
N ASN A 230 0.28 -1.15 -5.65
CA ASN A 230 0.80 -0.18 -6.60
C ASN A 230 0.44 -0.60 -8.03
N THR A 231 0.55 -1.88 -8.35
CA THR A 231 0.12 -2.44 -9.64
C THR A 231 -1.39 -2.33 -9.85
N LEU A 232 -2.22 -2.60 -8.83
CA LEU A 232 -3.69 -2.48 -8.93
C LEU A 232 -4.20 -1.02 -8.88
N VAL A 233 -3.53 -0.13 -8.16
CA VAL A 233 -3.82 1.31 -7.97
C VAL A 233 -3.40 2.13 -9.17
N THR A 234 -2.35 1.73 -9.87
CA THR A 234 -1.95 2.41 -11.11
C THR A 234 -2.76 1.91 -12.31
N ALA A 235 -3.37 0.71 -12.22
CA ALA A 235 -4.25 0.18 -13.26
C ALA A 235 -5.70 0.65 -13.12
N HIS A 236 -6.49 0.19 -12.13
CA HIS A 236 -7.96 0.43 -12.03
C HIS A 236 -8.50 0.51 -10.58
N PRO A 237 -8.10 1.50 -9.76
CA PRO A 237 -8.50 1.59 -8.35
C PRO A 237 -10.01 1.83 -8.14
N GLU A 238 -10.62 2.67 -8.98
CA GLU A 238 -12.03 3.02 -8.89
C GLU A 238 -12.94 1.82 -9.15
N GLU A 239 -12.57 0.96 -10.11
CA GLU A 239 -13.36 -0.21 -10.51
C GLU A 239 -13.36 -1.32 -9.45
N ALA A 240 -12.25 -1.49 -8.72
CA ALA A 240 -12.18 -2.45 -7.61
C ALA A 240 -12.95 -1.94 -6.38
N ALA A 241 -12.78 -0.65 -6.05
CA ALA A 241 -13.47 -0.03 -4.93
C ALA A 241 -14.99 0.10 -5.18
N SER A 242 -15.45 0.34 -6.42
CA SER A 242 -16.88 0.43 -6.75
C SER A 242 -17.63 -0.89 -6.71
N LYS A 243 -16.91 -2.01 -6.59
CA LYS A 243 -17.46 -3.36 -6.38
C LYS A 243 -17.45 -3.80 -4.91
N ALA A 244 -16.86 -3.01 -4.02
CA ALA A 244 -16.66 -3.35 -2.61
C ALA A 244 -17.63 -2.59 -1.70
N ASP A 245 -18.34 -3.32 -0.83
CA ASP A 245 -19.18 -2.71 0.22
C ASP A 245 -18.33 -2.08 1.33
N ILE A 246 -17.14 -2.63 1.57
CA ILE A 246 -16.18 -2.19 2.59
C ILE A 246 -14.80 -2.07 1.95
N VAL A 247 -14.19 -0.89 2.01
CA VAL A 247 -12.81 -0.63 1.59
C VAL A 247 -11.97 -0.37 2.84
N VAL A 248 -10.91 -1.15 3.03
CA VAL A 248 -9.92 -0.91 4.08
C VAL A 248 -8.62 -0.48 3.43
N HIS A 249 -8.20 0.76 3.72
CA HIS A 249 -6.99 1.34 3.21
C HIS A 249 -5.84 1.27 4.21
N HIS A 250 -4.94 0.30 4.00
CA HIS A 250 -3.69 0.21 4.76
C HIS A 250 -2.47 0.70 3.97
N GLY A 251 -2.57 0.91 2.64
CA GLY A 251 -1.45 1.44 1.84
C GLY A 251 -0.91 2.80 2.35
N ASN A 252 0.09 3.37 1.69
CA ASN A 252 0.64 4.67 2.10
C ASN A 252 -0.48 5.71 2.33
N SER A 253 -0.70 6.05 3.61
CA SER A 253 -1.80 6.89 4.09
C SER A 253 -1.74 8.31 3.54
N ASP A 254 -0.55 8.73 3.10
CA ASP A 254 -0.26 10.08 2.60
C ASP A 254 -0.26 10.12 1.06
N HIS A 255 -0.60 9.01 0.40
CA HIS A 255 -0.68 8.96 -1.06
C HIS A 255 -2.04 9.52 -1.54
N VAL A 256 -2.14 10.85 -1.57
CA VAL A 256 -3.32 11.63 -1.97
C VAL A 256 -4.05 11.08 -3.21
N PRO A 257 -3.37 10.75 -4.34
CA PRO A 257 -4.07 10.21 -5.50
C PRO A 257 -4.76 8.86 -5.25
N ALA A 258 -4.18 8.01 -4.40
CA ALA A 258 -4.75 6.70 -4.08
C ALA A 258 -5.97 6.86 -3.17
N VAL A 259 -5.86 7.67 -2.13
CA VAL A 259 -6.98 7.98 -1.23
C VAL A 259 -8.16 8.56 -2.02
N LYS A 260 -7.89 9.53 -2.91
CA LYS A 260 -8.91 10.09 -3.78
C LYS A 260 -9.58 9.04 -4.67
N ALA A 261 -8.81 8.19 -5.33
CA ALA A 261 -9.35 7.16 -6.21
C ALA A 261 -10.19 6.11 -5.45
N LEU A 262 -9.75 5.71 -4.25
CA LEU A 262 -10.48 4.77 -3.39
C LEU A 262 -11.80 5.38 -2.91
N ILE A 263 -11.79 6.63 -2.46
CA ILE A 263 -12.99 7.37 -2.07
C ILE A 263 -13.95 7.51 -3.26
N THR A 264 -13.45 7.86 -4.46
CA THR A 264 -14.27 7.93 -5.67
C THR A 264 -14.96 6.59 -5.94
N GLY A 265 -14.20 5.49 -6.01
CA GLY A 265 -14.77 4.18 -6.33
C GLY A 265 -15.78 3.70 -5.26
N VAL A 266 -15.44 3.77 -3.97
CA VAL A 266 -16.37 3.33 -2.91
C VAL A 266 -17.63 4.23 -2.85
N THR A 267 -17.53 5.49 -3.27
CA THR A 267 -18.70 6.37 -3.41
C THR A 267 -19.61 5.93 -4.55
N GLU A 268 -19.08 5.51 -5.70
CA GLU A 268 -19.91 4.97 -6.78
C GLU A 268 -20.72 3.76 -6.31
N ARG A 269 -20.11 2.90 -5.49
CA ARG A 269 -20.82 1.80 -4.81
C ARG A 269 -21.93 2.31 -3.90
N ALA A 270 -21.63 3.29 -3.05
CA ALA A 270 -22.58 3.90 -2.13
C ALA A 270 -23.81 4.49 -2.82
N GLN A 271 -23.67 4.96 -4.06
CA GLN A 271 -24.78 5.50 -4.85
C GLN A 271 -25.67 4.41 -5.46
N ALA A 272 -25.13 3.21 -5.70
CA ALA A 272 -25.84 2.11 -6.34
C ALA A 272 -26.70 1.28 -5.38
N SER A 273 -26.50 1.34 -4.06
CA SER A 273 -27.26 0.53 -3.08
C SER A 273 -27.19 1.05 -1.61
N LYS A 274 -26.88 0.16 -0.65
CA LYS A 274 -26.66 0.38 0.79
C LYS A 274 -25.46 1.31 1.06
N PRO A 275 -25.33 1.86 2.28
CA PRO A 275 -24.13 2.59 2.68
C PRO A 275 -22.88 1.77 2.45
N ALA A 276 -21.87 2.39 1.84
CA ALA A 276 -20.53 1.81 1.71
C ALA A 276 -19.61 2.33 2.80
N PHE A 277 -18.55 1.58 3.10
CA PHE A 277 -17.64 1.86 4.19
C PHE A 277 -16.22 2.08 3.71
N TYR A 278 -15.57 3.12 4.20
CA TYR A 278 -14.16 3.41 3.94
C TYR A 278 -13.41 3.54 5.26
N ILE A 279 -12.53 2.58 5.56
CA ILE A 279 -11.71 2.56 6.77
C ILE A 279 -10.29 2.89 6.37
N HIS A 280 -9.78 4.04 6.80
CA HIS A 280 -8.48 4.57 6.44
C HIS A 280 -7.47 4.38 7.58
N LEU A 281 -6.28 3.90 7.27
CA LEU A 281 -5.13 4.01 8.15
C LEU A 281 -4.58 5.43 8.09
N GLY A 282 -4.75 6.19 9.17
CA GLY A 282 -4.04 7.44 9.42
C GLY A 282 -2.84 7.21 10.34
N GLY A 283 -2.56 8.18 11.21
CA GLY A 283 -1.51 8.07 12.23
C GLY A 283 -1.54 9.23 13.21
N THR A 284 -0.96 9.06 14.40
CA THR A 284 -0.85 10.16 15.37
C THR A 284 0.28 11.15 15.03
N GLY A 285 0.88 11.05 13.84
CA GLY A 285 1.78 12.06 13.29
C GLY A 285 1.12 13.44 13.20
N ILE A 286 -0.21 13.49 12.99
CA ILE A 286 -0.96 14.75 12.91
C ILE A 286 -0.94 15.56 14.22
N ILE A 287 -0.92 14.87 15.37
CA ILE A 287 -0.85 15.48 16.70
C ILE A 287 0.58 15.55 17.26
N ALA A 288 1.58 15.28 16.44
CA ALA A 288 2.98 15.27 16.88
C ALA A 288 3.51 16.70 17.05
N GLU A 289 3.94 17.01 18.27
CA GLU A 289 4.47 18.32 18.65
C GLU A 289 6.00 18.23 18.80
N SER A 290 6.72 19.08 18.08
CA SER A 290 8.20 19.08 18.05
C SER A 290 8.83 20.43 18.40
N THR A 291 8.06 21.35 19.00
CA THR A 291 8.59 22.65 19.47
C THR A 291 9.47 22.52 20.71
N ASN A 292 9.09 21.65 21.67
CA ASN A 292 9.86 21.39 22.89
C ASN A 292 10.57 20.01 22.82
N VAL A 293 11.52 19.90 21.89
CA VAL A 293 12.20 18.64 21.55
C VAL A 293 12.87 18.03 22.79
N GLY A 294 12.56 16.78 23.09
CA GLY A 294 13.17 16.02 24.19
C GLY A 294 12.51 16.23 25.56
N GLU A 295 11.52 17.11 25.65
CA GLU A 295 10.82 17.43 26.90
C GLU A 295 9.36 16.96 26.83
N LEU A 296 8.80 16.56 27.97
CA LEU A 296 7.40 16.16 28.06
C LEU A 296 6.46 17.32 27.71
N HIS A 297 5.55 17.07 26.77
CA HIS A 297 4.39 17.91 26.56
C HIS A 297 3.17 17.33 27.29
N PRO A 298 2.43 18.10 28.12
CA PRO A 298 1.40 17.55 28.99
C PRO A 298 0.11 17.18 28.26
N LYS A 299 -0.15 17.73 27.06
CA LYS A 299 -1.37 17.45 26.30
C LYS A 299 -1.42 15.98 25.90
N VAL A 300 -2.54 15.34 26.22
CA VAL A 300 -2.97 14.05 25.69
C VAL A 300 -4.25 14.27 24.93
N TRP A 301 -4.29 13.82 23.68
CA TRP A 301 -5.42 14.00 22.77
C TRP A 301 -6.44 12.89 22.93
N SER A 302 -7.71 13.25 23.09
CA SER A 302 -8.84 12.31 23.05
C SER A 302 -9.48 12.34 21.66
N ASP A 303 -9.74 11.16 21.09
CA ASP A 303 -10.52 11.02 19.86
C ASP A 303 -12.03 11.31 20.06
N ILE A 304 -12.47 11.60 21.29
CA ILE A 304 -13.83 12.07 21.61
C ILE A 304 -13.81 13.54 22.02
N ASP A 305 -13.06 13.89 23.06
CA ASP A 305 -13.16 15.22 23.67
C ASP A 305 -12.48 16.32 22.82
N ASP A 306 -11.50 15.96 21.99
CA ASP A 306 -10.73 16.89 21.15
C ASP A 306 -11.09 16.81 19.66
N ILE A 307 -12.19 16.13 19.30
CA ILE A 307 -12.54 15.81 17.92
C ILE A 307 -12.65 17.04 17.00
N ASP A 308 -13.14 18.17 17.50
CA ASP A 308 -13.19 19.44 16.74
C ASP A 308 -11.79 19.93 16.38
N ALA A 309 -10.84 19.84 17.31
CA ALA A 309 -9.47 20.28 17.09
C ALA A 309 -8.73 19.32 16.14
N LEU A 310 -8.97 18.00 16.25
CA LEU A 310 -8.41 16.99 15.35
C LEU A 310 -8.79 17.27 13.89
N TRP A 311 -10.07 17.55 13.62
CA TRP A 311 -10.53 17.89 12.26
C TRP A 311 -10.22 19.32 11.81
N SER A 312 -9.53 20.11 12.64
CA SER A 312 -9.20 21.52 12.37
C SER A 312 -7.69 21.78 12.26
N PHE A 313 -6.85 20.73 12.27
CA PHE A 313 -5.41 20.90 12.05
C PHE A 313 -5.12 21.57 10.69
N PRO A 314 -4.08 22.41 10.61
CA PRO A 314 -3.70 23.09 9.37
C PRO A 314 -3.14 22.10 8.34
N ILE A 315 -3.22 22.44 7.05
CA ILE A 315 -2.84 21.55 5.93
C ILE A 315 -1.40 21.04 6.01
N GLU A 316 -0.52 21.79 6.68
CA GLU A 316 0.88 21.43 6.90
C GLU A 316 1.08 20.32 7.94
N ALA A 317 0.05 20.01 8.74
CA ALA A 317 0.10 18.90 9.67
C ALA A 317 0.18 17.57 8.91
N ILE A 318 0.95 16.63 9.45
CA ILE A 318 1.15 15.31 8.84
C ILE A 318 -0.22 14.60 8.71
N HIS A 319 -0.43 13.88 7.61
CA HIS A 319 -1.69 13.20 7.25
C HIS A 319 -2.87 14.12 6.90
N ARG A 320 -2.75 15.45 7.08
CA ARG A 320 -3.92 16.34 6.96
C ARG A 320 -4.47 16.42 5.54
N ASP A 321 -3.62 16.34 4.53
CA ASP A 321 -4.00 16.36 3.12
C ASP A 321 -4.94 15.22 2.73
N THR A 322 -4.71 14.01 3.26
CA THR A 322 -5.58 12.86 3.04
C THR A 322 -6.78 12.84 3.98
N GLU A 323 -6.64 13.29 5.24
CA GLU A 323 -7.78 13.47 6.15
C GLU A 323 -8.80 14.49 5.63
N LEU A 324 -8.37 15.55 4.94
CA LEU A 324 -9.28 16.50 4.29
C LEU A 324 -10.13 15.85 3.20
N LEU A 325 -9.57 14.93 2.40
CA LEU A 325 -10.35 14.19 1.41
C LEU A 325 -11.44 13.34 2.06
N ILE A 326 -11.12 12.74 3.21
CA ILE A 326 -12.07 11.93 4.00
C ILE A 326 -13.13 12.84 4.62
N GLN A 327 -12.73 14.00 5.13
CA GLN A 327 -13.62 15.03 5.66
C GLN A 327 -14.63 15.52 4.63
N ASP A 328 -14.15 15.86 3.44
CA ASP A 328 -14.97 16.24 2.31
C ASP A 328 -15.93 15.11 1.90
N ALA A 329 -15.45 13.87 1.92
CA ALA A 329 -16.25 12.71 1.56
C ALA A 329 -17.44 12.50 2.52
N TRP A 330 -17.21 12.46 3.83
CA TRP A 330 -18.33 12.29 4.77
C TRP A 330 -19.22 13.51 4.85
N THR A 331 -18.68 14.72 4.65
CA THR A 331 -19.50 15.95 4.58
C THR A 331 -20.45 15.92 3.38
N LYS A 332 -19.94 15.45 2.22
CA LYS A 332 -20.69 15.43 0.96
C LYS A 332 -21.69 14.28 0.88
N TYR A 333 -21.32 13.10 1.35
CA TYR A 333 -22.11 11.87 1.14
C TYR A 333 -22.87 11.41 2.39
N GLY A 334 -22.52 11.93 3.58
CA GLY A 334 -23.20 11.65 4.84
C GLY A 334 -23.37 10.16 5.08
N ASP A 335 -24.60 9.75 5.43
CA ASP A 335 -24.90 8.34 5.71
C ASP A 335 -24.69 7.37 4.56
N LYS A 336 -24.51 7.84 3.31
CA LYS A 336 -24.25 6.96 2.17
C LYS A 336 -22.81 6.45 2.15
N LEU A 337 -21.84 7.22 2.65
CA LEU A 337 -20.45 6.82 2.76
C LEU A 337 -19.99 6.98 4.20
N LYS A 338 -19.90 5.85 4.90
CA LYS A 338 -19.46 5.80 6.30
C LYS A 338 -17.93 5.67 6.33
N THR A 339 -17.25 6.73 6.75
CA THR A 339 -15.79 6.75 6.83
C THR A 339 -15.31 6.52 8.27
N ALA A 340 -14.18 5.84 8.43
CA ALA A 340 -13.45 5.79 9.70
C ALA A 340 -11.97 6.05 9.45
N VAL A 341 -11.31 6.81 10.31
CA VAL A 341 -9.86 7.06 10.31
C VAL A 341 -9.29 6.43 11.57
N VAL A 342 -8.38 5.47 11.39
CA VAL A 342 -7.68 4.81 12.50
C VAL A 342 -6.27 5.39 12.59
N CYS A 343 -5.97 6.07 13.68
CA CYS A 343 -4.71 6.77 13.91
C CYS A 343 -3.89 6.04 14.98
N PRO A 344 -3.10 5.02 14.58
CA PRO A 344 -2.14 4.42 15.48
C PRO A 344 -0.95 5.36 15.74
N PRO A 345 -0.27 5.22 16.89
CA PRO A 345 0.90 5.98 17.23
C PRO A 345 2.14 5.15 16.84
N ASN A 346 3.19 5.10 17.66
CA ASN A 346 4.32 4.23 17.35
C ASN A 346 3.91 2.75 17.46
N ILE A 347 3.74 2.10 16.31
CA ILE A 347 3.41 0.68 16.24
C ILE A 347 4.68 -0.16 16.43
N HIS A 348 4.58 -1.17 17.28
CA HIS A 348 5.67 -2.09 17.60
C HIS A 348 5.21 -3.55 17.58
N GLY A 349 6.14 -4.47 17.85
CA GLY A 349 5.90 -5.91 17.74
C GLY A 349 6.07 -6.46 16.32
N LYS A 350 6.24 -7.79 16.23
CA LYS A 350 6.48 -8.49 14.97
C LYS A 350 5.17 -8.72 14.22
N GLY A 351 5.09 -8.23 12.99
CA GLY A 351 3.94 -8.48 12.12
C GLY A 351 3.84 -9.95 11.70
N THR A 352 2.62 -10.43 11.45
CA THR A 352 2.34 -11.80 10.98
C THR A 352 2.01 -11.87 9.48
N GLY A 353 2.11 -10.74 8.78
CA GLY A 353 1.82 -10.65 7.35
C GLY A 353 2.92 -11.25 6.46
N PRO A 354 2.63 -11.49 5.17
CA PRO A 354 3.58 -12.10 4.22
C PRO A 354 4.68 -11.13 3.75
N GLY A 355 4.63 -9.87 4.17
CA GLY A 355 5.55 -8.80 3.78
C GLY A 355 6.56 -8.43 4.87
N ARG A 356 6.93 -7.15 4.93
CA ARG A 356 7.74 -6.58 6.02
C ARG A 356 7.06 -6.86 7.37
N THR A 357 7.82 -7.37 8.33
CA THR A 357 7.30 -7.70 9.67
C THR A 357 7.91 -6.85 10.78
N GLU A 358 8.88 -6.00 10.45
CA GLU A 358 9.64 -5.17 11.37
C GLU A 358 8.97 -3.80 11.58
N SER A 359 8.97 -3.32 12.83
CA SER A 359 8.47 -2.00 13.20
C SER A 359 9.27 -0.86 12.53
N PHE A 360 8.70 0.35 12.55
CA PHE A 360 9.35 1.52 11.97
C PHE A 360 10.46 2.07 12.88
N TYR A 361 10.15 2.33 14.15
CA TYR A 361 11.01 3.06 15.07
C TYR A 361 12.32 2.32 15.41
N VAL A 362 12.25 1.04 15.77
CA VAL A 362 13.39 0.31 16.37
C VAL A 362 14.57 0.17 15.41
N PRO A 363 14.39 -0.16 14.11
CA PRO A 363 15.50 -0.24 13.17
C PRO A 363 16.28 1.09 13.03
N TYR A 364 15.57 2.22 12.96
CA TYR A 364 16.23 3.53 12.87
C TYR A 364 16.93 3.89 14.17
N PHE A 365 16.29 3.67 15.32
CA PHE A 365 16.90 3.93 16.62
C PHE A 365 18.17 3.09 16.83
N TYR A 366 18.13 1.80 16.47
CA TYR A 366 19.27 0.91 16.50
C TYR A 366 20.41 1.40 15.60
N ALA A 367 20.14 1.68 14.34
CA ALA A 367 21.16 2.11 13.38
C ALA A 367 21.84 3.42 13.81
N GLU A 368 21.08 4.42 14.27
CA GLU A 368 21.65 5.67 14.75
C GLU A 368 22.40 5.50 16.09
N SER A 369 21.95 4.60 16.96
CA SER A 369 22.67 4.27 18.21
C SER A 369 24.06 3.67 17.92
N LEU A 370 24.17 2.82 16.89
CA LEU A 370 25.47 2.29 16.46
C LEU A 370 26.40 3.38 15.91
N LYS A 371 25.87 4.31 15.12
CA LYS A 371 26.65 5.45 14.60
C LYS A 371 27.18 6.33 15.72
N LEU A 372 26.39 6.54 16.77
CA LEU A 372 26.77 7.33 17.95
C LEU A 372 27.61 6.56 18.98
N GLY A 373 27.73 5.24 18.86
CA GLY A 373 28.40 4.38 19.84
C GLY A 373 27.67 4.28 21.19
N SER A 374 26.42 4.74 21.26
CA SER A 374 25.55 4.70 22.44
C SER A 374 24.09 4.88 22.03
N THR A 375 23.14 4.36 22.80
CA THR A 375 21.74 4.79 22.68
C THR A 375 21.61 6.26 23.09
N PHE A 376 20.54 6.94 22.67
CA PHE A 376 20.49 8.40 22.76
C PHE A 376 19.11 8.95 23.10
N TYR A 377 19.13 10.18 23.62
CA TYR A 377 17.96 11.03 23.85
C TYR A 377 18.37 12.51 23.73
N ALA A 378 17.41 13.40 23.46
CA ALA A 378 17.62 14.85 23.47
C ALA A 378 16.87 15.50 24.64
N GLY A 379 17.27 16.71 25.04
CA GLY A 379 16.69 17.37 26.22
C GLY A 379 16.78 16.48 27.46
N SER A 380 15.76 16.47 28.31
CA SER A 380 15.64 15.52 29.42
C SER A 380 15.30 14.09 28.97
N GLY A 381 14.90 13.89 27.70
CA GLY A 381 14.40 12.63 27.17
C GLY A 381 13.01 12.26 27.71
N SER A 382 12.32 13.20 28.36
CA SER A 382 10.99 12.99 28.94
C SER A 382 9.86 13.10 27.91
N ASN A 383 10.16 13.41 26.65
CA ASN A 383 9.17 13.40 25.58
C ASN A 383 8.54 12.00 25.43
N VAL A 384 7.23 11.99 25.19
CA VAL A 384 6.43 10.75 25.11
C VAL A 384 5.73 10.66 23.77
N TYR A 385 5.91 9.52 23.12
CA TYR A 385 5.14 9.11 21.96
C TYR A 385 4.39 7.84 22.36
N SER A 386 3.05 7.87 22.30
CA SER A 386 2.21 6.71 22.62
C SER A 386 2.60 5.50 21.76
N ARG A 387 2.34 4.31 22.28
CA ARG A 387 2.71 3.05 21.63
C ARG A 387 1.54 2.08 21.59
N VAL A 388 1.59 1.19 20.62
CA VAL A 388 0.60 0.12 20.44
C VAL A 388 1.25 -1.08 19.77
N HIS A 389 0.91 -2.28 20.20
CA HIS A 389 1.33 -3.50 19.53
C HIS A 389 0.56 -3.68 18.21
N VAL A 390 1.22 -4.17 17.16
CA VAL A 390 0.61 -4.36 15.82
C VAL A 390 -0.67 -5.19 15.85
N GLU A 391 -0.73 -6.21 16.69
CA GLU A 391 -1.93 -7.05 16.84
C GLU A 391 -3.12 -6.26 17.39
N ASP A 392 -2.88 -5.32 18.30
CA ASP A 392 -3.94 -4.48 18.88
C ASP A 392 -4.53 -3.51 17.84
N VAL A 393 -3.69 -2.97 16.95
CA VAL A 393 -4.13 -2.19 15.79
C VAL A 393 -5.02 -3.07 14.90
N ALA A 394 -4.57 -4.29 14.57
CA ALA A 394 -5.33 -5.23 13.75
C ALA A 394 -6.70 -5.57 14.38
N GLN A 395 -6.80 -5.69 15.71
CA GLN A 395 -8.08 -5.92 16.39
C GLN A 395 -9.04 -4.74 16.25
N VAL A 396 -8.56 -3.49 16.31
CA VAL A 396 -9.40 -2.30 16.10
C VAL A 396 -9.95 -2.28 14.67
N PHE A 397 -9.09 -2.52 13.67
CA PHE A 397 -9.54 -2.62 12.27
C PHE A 397 -10.55 -3.76 12.07
N LEU A 398 -10.31 -4.94 12.67
CA LEU A 398 -11.25 -6.06 12.62
C LEU A 398 -12.61 -5.65 13.17
N LYS A 399 -12.65 -4.97 14.32
CA LYS A 399 -13.91 -4.51 14.94
C LYS A 399 -14.65 -3.49 14.07
N LEU A 400 -13.94 -2.60 13.38
CA LEU A 400 -14.55 -1.66 12.43
C LEU A 400 -15.10 -2.38 11.19
N VAL A 401 -14.40 -3.40 10.68
CA VAL A 401 -14.89 -4.23 9.58
C VAL A 401 -16.12 -5.04 10.00
N GLU A 402 -16.14 -5.62 11.20
CA GLU A 402 -17.30 -6.30 11.77
C GLU A 402 -18.50 -5.33 11.92
N ALA A 403 -18.25 -4.10 12.40
CA ALA A 403 -19.27 -3.06 12.50
C ALA A 403 -19.81 -2.65 11.12
N ALA A 404 -18.93 -2.44 10.14
CA ALA A 404 -19.30 -2.13 8.76
C ALA A 404 -20.17 -3.26 8.15
N ALA A 405 -19.79 -4.52 8.39
CA ALA A 405 -20.56 -5.68 7.94
C ALA A 405 -21.96 -5.76 8.59
N ASP A 406 -22.12 -5.28 9.82
CA ASP A 406 -23.42 -5.10 10.49
C ASP A 406 -24.02 -3.70 10.25
N SER A 407 -23.87 -3.18 9.02
CA SER A 407 -24.47 -1.91 8.58
C SER A 407 -24.04 -0.69 9.42
N GLY A 408 -22.83 -0.74 9.97
CA GLY A 408 -22.20 0.31 10.76
C GLY A 408 -22.52 0.26 12.26
N LYS A 409 -23.27 -0.73 12.74
CA LYS A 409 -23.62 -0.82 14.16
C LYS A 409 -22.41 -1.10 15.04
N GLY A 410 -22.38 -0.47 16.23
CA GLY A 410 -21.31 -0.68 17.21
C GLY A 410 -20.04 0.13 16.96
N ALA A 411 -20.07 1.04 15.98
CA ALA A 411 -18.99 1.99 15.69
C ALA A 411 -19.60 3.34 15.28
N GLU A 412 -18.84 4.41 15.49
CA GLU A 412 -19.09 5.73 14.91
C GLU A 412 -18.40 5.87 13.55
N TRP A 413 -18.95 6.77 12.72
CA TRP A 413 -18.54 6.97 11.34
C TRP A 413 -18.63 8.46 10.96
N GLY A 414 -17.95 8.85 9.88
CA GLY A 414 -17.91 10.26 9.44
C GLY A 414 -17.10 11.10 10.41
N ARG A 415 -17.67 12.20 10.91
CA ARG A 415 -17.02 13.10 11.88
C ARG A 415 -16.57 12.36 13.14
N GLU A 416 -17.43 11.55 13.74
CA GLU A 416 -17.11 10.77 14.95
C GLU A 416 -16.34 9.48 14.63
N GLY A 417 -16.10 9.19 13.35
CA GLY A 417 -15.36 8.01 12.90
C GLY A 417 -13.85 8.15 13.07
N TYR A 418 -13.36 8.77 14.14
CA TYR A 418 -11.94 8.96 14.41
C TYR A 418 -11.52 8.04 15.56
N TYR A 419 -10.50 7.21 15.35
CA TYR A 419 -10.11 6.17 16.29
C TYR A 419 -8.61 6.23 16.53
N PHE A 420 -8.20 6.71 17.70
CA PHE A 420 -6.86 6.43 18.17
C PHE A 420 -6.74 4.95 18.54
N THR A 421 -5.52 4.43 18.45
CA THR A 421 -5.13 3.18 19.10
C THR A 421 -3.95 3.49 20.00
N ALA A 422 -3.99 3.14 21.29
CA ALA A 422 -2.82 3.29 22.17
C ALA A 422 -2.96 2.39 23.40
N SER A 423 -1.87 1.73 23.77
CA SER A 423 -1.79 0.88 24.95
C SER A 423 -0.86 1.45 26.02
N GLU A 424 0.19 2.17 25.61
CA GLU A 424 1.29 2.55 26.50
C GLU A 424 1.81 3.97 26.21
N GLU A 425 2.40 4.59 27.23
CA GLU A 425 3.18 5.83 27.14
C GLU A 425 4.57 5.56 27.70
N LEU A 426 5.60 5.75 26.88
CA LEU A 426 7.00 5.56 27.27
C LEU A 426 7.82 6.78 26.87
N SER A 427 8.70 7.21 27.78
CA SER A 427 9.63 8.31 27.50
C SER A 427 10.77 7.84 26.58
N GLN A 428 11.33 8.75 25.79
CA GLN A 428 12.52 8.46 24.99
C GLN A 428 13.69 7.98 25.86
N PHE A 429 13.83 8.56 27.07
CA PHE A 429 14.87 8.19 28.02
C PHE A 429 14.74 6.73 28.48
N ASP A 430 13.54 6.29 28.88
CA ASP A 430 13.31 4.91 29.35
C ASP A 430 13.65 3.89 28.25
N ILE A 431 13.30 4.22 27.01
CA ILE A 431 13.61 3.39 25.84
C ILE A 431 15.12 3.33 25.60
N ALA A 432 15.80 4.48 25.67
CA ALA A 432 17.25 4.56 25.48
C ALA A 432 18.02 3.76 26.56
N VAL A 433 17.55 3.80 27.82
CA VAL A 433 18.10 3.00 28.92
C VAL A 433 17.89 1.51 28.68
N ALA A 434 16.65 1.09 28.35
CA ALA A 434 16.34 -0.32 28.12
C ALA A 434 17.11 -0.90 26.93
N ALA A 435 17.13 -0.18 25.81
CA ALA A 435 17.89 -0.56 24.62
C ALA A 435 19.39 -0.59 24.89
N GLY A 436 19.94 0.37 25.66
CA GLY A 436 21.36 0.40 26.00
C GLY A 436 21.81 -0.87 26.72
N LYS A 437 21.02 -1.34 27.69
CA LYS A 437 21.27 -2.60 28.41
C LYS A 437 21.28 -3.81 27.47
N ILE A 438 20.29 -3.91 26.58
CA ILE A 438 20.15 -5.00 25.62
C ILE A 438 21.30 -4.98 24.60
N LEU A 439 21.64 -3.82 24.05
CA LEU A 439 22.68 -3.71 23.03
C LEU A 439 24.07 -3.96 23.59
N LYS A 440 24.34 -3.57 24.85
CA LYS A 440 25.58 -3.94 25.54
C LYS A 440 25.65 -5.45 25.81
N SER A 441 24.57 -6.06 26.31
CA SER A 441 24.55 -7.51 26.57
C SER A 441 24.73 -8.34 25.31
N LYS A 442 24.26 -7.86 24.15
CA LYS A 442 24.47 -8.46 22.83
C LYS A 442 25.78 -8.05 22.14
N GLY A 443 26.66 -7.31 22.83
CA GLY A 443 27.97 -6.89 22.32
C GLY A 443 27.93 -5.90 21.15
N GLN A 444 26.78 -5.26 20.89
CA GLN A 444 26.63 -4.27 19.83
C GLN A 444 27.13 -2.88 20.25
N LEU A 445 27.08 -2.58 21.55
CA LEU A 445 27.60 -1.33 22.14
C LEU A 445 28.55 -1.64 23.29
N SER A 446 29.54 -0.78 23.51
CA SER A 446 30.47 -0.89 24.65
C SER A 446 29.88 -0.35 25.97
N THR A 447 28.77 0.38 25.90
CA THR A 447 28.10 1.02 27.04
C THR A 447 26.60 0.75 27.02
N GLU A 448 26.00 0.70 28.21
CA GLU A 448 24.55 0.64 28.43
C GLU A 448 23.96 2.00 28.78
N VAL A 449 24.83 2.99 29.04
CA VAL A 449 24.44 4.34 29.46
C VAL A 449 24.08 5.13 28.22
N PRO A 450 22.83 5.62 28.09
CA PRO A 450 22.42 6.44 26.97
C PRO A 450 23.09 7.81 27.03
N LYS A 451 23.43 8.35 25.86
CA LYS A 451 24.00 9.69 25.69
C LYS A 451 22.90 10.73 25.48
N GLN A 452 22.94 11.79 26.26
CA GLN A 452 22.21 13.01 25.93
C GLN A 452 22.89 13.68 24.73
N ILE A 453 22.16 13.88 23.65
CA ILE A 453 22.65 14.54 22.44
C ILE A 453 22.10 15.96 22.31
N SER A 454 22.89 16.84 21.69
CA SER A 454 22.46 18.19 21.32
C SER A 454 21.38 18.15 20.22
N LEU A 455 20.65 19.25 20.06
CA LEU A 455 19.69 19.38 18.95
C LEU A 455 20.38 19.31 17.58
N GLN A 456 21.62 19.80 17.47
CA GLN A 456 22.41 19.73 16.24
C GLN A 456 22.82 18.29 15.91
N GLU A 457 23.20 17.50 16.91
CA GLU A 457 23.45 16.08 16.74
C GLU A 457 22.17 15.35 16.33
N LEU A 458 21.04 15.66 16.98
CA LEU A 458 19.73 15.09 16.62
C LEU A 458 19.35 15.41 15.17
N ASP A 459 19.53 16.65 14.73
CA ASP A 459 19.26 17.08 13.35
C ASP A 459 20.15 16.41 12.30
N SER A 460 21.29 15.89 12.72
CA SER A 460 22.23 15.18 11.86
C SER A 460 21.89 13.68 11.74
N LEU A 461 21.04 13.16 12.62
CA LEU A 461 20.56 11.78 12.52
C LEU A 461 19.60 11.62 11.34
N LEU A 462 19.53 10.40 10.80
CA LEU A 462 18.68 10.10 9.64
C LEU A 462 19.00 11.00 8.43
N ALA A 463 20.27 11.33 8.20
CA ALA A 463 20.71 12.22 7.12
C ALA A 463 20.27 11.78 5.71
N GLU A 464 20.01 10.49 5.52
CA GLU A 464 19.53 9.90 4.26
C GLU A 464 17.99 9.94 4.13
N ASN A 465 17.28 10.35 5.17
CA ASN A 465 15.83 10.48 5.13
C ASN A 465 15.44 11.71 4.30
N PRO A 466 14.56 11.58 3.29
CA PRO A 466 14.14 12.70 2.46
C PRO A 466 13.38 13.80 3.24
N VAL A 467 12.87 13.49 4.43
CA VAL A 467 12.16 14.42 5.30
C VAL A 467 13.14 15.14 6.23
N LYS A 468 13.40 16.42 5.96
CA LYS A 468 14.21 17.27 6.85
C LYS A 468 13.58 17.34 8.24
N GLY A 469 14.39 17.13 9.28
CA GLY A 469 13.92 17.14 10.67
C GLY A 469 13.21 15.85 11.12
N ALA A 470 13.23 14.78 10.31
CA ALA A 470 12.63 13.49 10.67
C ALA A 470 13.09 12.97 12.04
N ALA A 471 14.36 13.17 12.39
CA ALA A 471 14.89 12.74 13.69
C ALA A 471 14.23 13.44 14.88
N ARG A 472 13.91 14.74 14.76
CA ARG A 472 13.14 15.46 15.79
C ARG A 472 11.76 14.87 15.96
N LEU A 473 11.07 14.58 14.85
CA LEU A 473 9.76 13.96 14.87
C LEU A 473 9.79 12.56 15.49
N ILE A 474 10.76 11.72 15.11
CA ILE A 474 10.78 10.30 15.48
C ILE A 474 11.29 10.09 16.91
N PHE A 475 12.33 10.82 17.32
CA PHE A 475 13.02 10.58 18.60
C PHE A 475 12.77 11.66 19.66
N GLY A 476 12.34 12.86 19.25
CA GLY A 476 12.29 14.02 20.14
C GLY A 476 10.91 14.66 20.31
N SER A 477 9.90 14.19 19.58
CA SER A 477 8.55 14.78 19.62
C SER A 477 7.68 14.17 20.71
N ASN A 478 6.55 14.83 20.98
CA ASN A 478 5.46 14.26 21.77
C ASN A 478 4.28 13.98 20.85
N SER A 479 3.68 12.80 20.97
CA SER A 479 2.43 12.45 20.31
C SER A 479 1.69 11.48 21.22
N ARG A 480 0.77 12.05 22.00
CA ARG A 480 0.13 11.37 23.13
C ARG A 480 -1.36 11.28 22.87
N SER A 481 -1.88 10.07 22.75
CA SER A 481 -3.28 9.81 22.40
C SER A 481 -3.98 8.87 23.39
N LYS A 482 -5.28 9.08 23.55
CA LYS A 482 -6.20 8.21 24.27
C LYS A 482 -7.21 7.62 23.28
N PRO A 483 -7.33 6.28 23.20
CA PRO A 483 -8.25 5.61 22.29
C PRO A 483 -9.64 5.50 22.91
N ASP A 484 -10.23 6.63 23.29
CA ASP A 484 -11.49 6.67 24.04
C ASP A 484 -12.64 6.12 23.19
N GLN A 485 -12.67 6.43 21.89
CA GLN A 485 -13.67 5.94 20.94
C GLN A 485 -13.59 4.41 20.78
N ALA A 486 -12.37 3.87 20.58
CA ALA A 486 -12.16 2.43 20.44
C ALA A 486 -12.49 1.67 21.73
N ARG A 487 -12.13 2.21 22.91
CA ARG A 487 -12.47 1.62 24.21
C ARG A 487 -13.98 1.62 24.44
N LYS A 488 -14.65 2.72 24.12
CA LYS A 488 -16.09 2.91 24.34
C LYS A 488 -16.95 1.99 23.47
N LEU A 489 -16.61 1.84 22.19
CA LEU A 489 -17.50 1.19 21.21
C LEU A 489 -17.01 -0.17 20.73
N LEU A 490 -15.70 -0.33 20.55
CA LEU A 490 -15.12 -1.55 19.99
C LEU A 490 -14.70 -2.56 21.07
N SER A 491 -15.00 -2.24 22.34
CA SER A 491 -14.53 -3.00 23.51
C SER A 491 -13.02 -3.20 23.52
N TYR A 492 -12.27 -2.26 22.95
CA TYR A 492 -10.83 -2.37 22.77
C TYR A 492 -10.12 -2.44 24.14
N LYS A 493 -9.38 -3.52 24.33
CA LYS A 493 -8.49 -3.75 25.46
C LYS A 493 -7.17 -4.28 24.90
N PRO A 494 -6.04 -3.56 25.06
CA PRO A 494 -4.75 -4.05 24.60
C PRO A 494 -4.46 -5.46 25.11
N GLN A 495 -4.05 -6.36 24.22
CA GLN A 495 -3.63 -7.73 24.52
C GLN A 495 -2.20 -8.01 24.06
N GLY A 496 -1.65 -7.17 23.19
CA GLY A 496 -0.27 -7.32 22.72
C GLY A 496 0.74 -7.19 23.86
N ARG A 497 1.92 -7.80 23.68
CA ARG A 497 3.06 -7.62 24.61
C ARG A 497 3.44 -6.14 24.66
N GLY A 498 3.81 -5.65 25.84
CA GLY A 498 4.27 -4.27 26.00
C GLY A 498 5.59 -4.01 25.28
N PHE A 499 5.85 -2.76 24.91
CA PHE A 499 7.02 -2.41 24.08
C PHE A 499 8.35 -2.79 24.74
N LEU A 500 8.55 -2.51 26.02
CA LEU A 500 9.80 -2.86 26.70
C LEU A 500 9.99 -4.38 26.81
N ASP A 501 8.90 -5.13 26.92
CA ASP A 501 8.94 -6.60 26.93
C ASP A 501 9.28 -7.17 25.56
N SER A 502 8.89 -6.51 24.45
CA SER A 502 9.21 -6.94 23.08
C SER A 502 10.51 -6.31 22.52
N LEU A 503 11.11 -5.35 23.23
CA LEU A 503 12.23 -4.55 22.72
C LEU A 503 13.45 -5.39 22.35
N GLU A 504 13.75 -6.44 23.12
CA GLU A 504 14.87 -7.33 22.80
C GLU A 504 14.66 -8.06 21.47
N ASP A 505 13.46 -8.60 21.23
CA ASP A 505 13.10 -9.30 19.99
C ASP A 505 13.16 -8.35 18.78
N GLU A 506 12.71 -7.11 18.95
CA GLU A 506 12.76 -6.09 17.90
C GLU A 506 14.18 -5.63 17.59
N LEU A 507 15.03 -5.43 18.61
CA LEU A 507 16.44 -5.10 18.43
C LEU A 507 17.20 -6.24 17.76
N THR A 508 16.93 -7.50 18.13
CA THR A 508 17.51 -8.67 17.46
C THR A 508 17.08 -8.72 15.99
N SER A 509 15.81 -8.47 15.69
CA SER A 509 15.34 -8.40 14.30
C SER A 509 16.02 -7.26 13.53
N ALA A 510 16.24 -6.09 14.15
CA ALA A 510 16.94 -4.97 13.55
C ALA A 510 18.43 -5.27 13.22
N MET A 511 19.07 -6.18 13.96
CA MET A 511 20.45 -6.63 13.70
C MET A 511 20.56 -7.47 12.42
N GLU A 512 19.48 -8.15 12.04
CA GLU A 512 19.44 -9.03 10.86
C GLU A 512 19.13 -8.27 9.56
N ILE A 513 18.63 -7.04 9.66
CA ILE A 513 18.38 -6.18 8.50
C ILE A 513 19.73 -5.79 7.89
N PRO A 514 19.99 -6.10 6.60
CA PRO A 514 21.20 -5.67 5.93
C PRO A 514 21.36 -4.15 6.07
N LYS A 515 22.58 -3.68 6.36
CA LYS A 515 22.88 -2.24 6.46
C LYS A 515 22.36 -1.56 5.19
N ARG A 516 21.33 -0.72 5.35
CA ARG A 516 20.72 0.04 4.27
C ARG A 516 21.67 1.10 3.76
#